data_AF-A0A7Y8HUQ5-F1
#
_entry.id   AF-A0A7Y8HUQ5-F1
#
_cell.length_a   1.000
_cell.length_b   1.000
_cell.length_c   1.000
_cell.angle_alpha   90.00
_cell.angle_beta   90.00
_cell.angle_gamma   90.00
#
_symmetry.space_group_name_H-M   'P 1'
#
loop_
_entity.id
_entity.type
_entity.pdbx_description
1 polymer ?
#
loop_
_entity_poly.entity_id
_entity_poly.type
_entity_poly.pdbx_seq_one_letter_code
_entity_poly.pdbx_strand_id
1 'polypeptide(L)'
;MKKTVVVLLLALTMIWVTAPLCFAEEAAATGAKSSNIFYYALAALGCGIAMGLAAFGTGIGMGTGLGSACEGVARNPGASGKITTTLIIGLAMIESLAIYALVVVLILIFVNPFGKLLQ
;
A
#
# COMPACT_ATOMS: atom_id res chain seq x y z
N MET A 1 -17.47 18.34 -21.44
CA MET A 1 -16.01 18.29 -21.25
C MET A 1 -15.61 17.50 -20.00
N LYS A 2 -16.12 17.80 -18.80
CA LYS A 2 -15.74 17.06 -17.56
C LYS A 2 -15.99 15.54 -17.62
N LYS A 3 -17.15 15.10 -18.12
CA LYS A 3 -17.49 13.67 -18.23
C LYS A 3 -16.69 12.94 -19.33
N THR A 4 -16.48 13.59 -20.47
CA THR A 4 -15.71 13.04 -21.59
C THR A 4 -14.23 12.88 -21.24
N VAL A 5 -13.65 13.83 -20.49
CA VAL A 5 -12.27 13.75 -20.00
C VAL A 5 -12.11 12.63 -18.96
N VAL A 6 -13.08 12.47 -18.06
CA VAL A 6 -13.08 11.37 -17.07
C VAL A 6 -13.20 10.00 -17.75
N VAL A 7 -14.06 9.88 -18.78
CA VAL A 7 -14.20 8.63 -19.55
C VAL A 7 -12.92 8.31 -20.34
N LEU A 8 -12.25 9.31 -20.90
CA LEU A 8 -10.96 9.15 -21.57
C LEU A 8 -9.85 8.71 -20.60
N LEU A 9 -9.80 9.29 -19.40
CA LEU A 9 -8.84 8.88 -18.36
C LEU A 9 -9.09 7.45 -17.88
N LEU A 10 -10.36 7.06 -17.68
CA LEU A 10 -10.75 5.69 -17.31
C LEU A 10 -10.40 4.68 -18.41
N ALA A 11 -10.65 5.02 -19.67
CA ALA A 11 -10.30 4.18 -20.81
C ALA A 11 -8.77 4.02 -20.94
N LEU A 12 -8.01 5.09 -20.73
CA LEU A 12 -6.55 5.03 -20.73
C LEU A 12 -6.07 4.11 -19.60
N THR A 13 -6.57 4.26 -18.37
CA THR A 13 -6.20 3.38 -17.25
C THR A 13 -6.54 1.92 -17.50
N MET A 14 -7.66 1.62 -18.17
CA MET A 14 -8.02 0.25 -18.56
C MET A 14 -7.03 -0.35 -19.57
N ILE A 15 -6.51 0.45 -20.51
CA ILE A 15 -5.50 0.00 -21.49
C ILE A 15 -4.15 -0.29 -20.82
N TRP A 16 -3.74 0.53 -19.84
CA TRP A 16 -2.51 0.29 -19.08
C TRP A 16 -2.61 -0.97 -18.19
N VAL A 17 -3.81 -1.31 -17.71
CA VAL A 17 -4.05 -2.50 -16.87
C VAL A 17 -4.15 -3.79 -17.70
N THR A 18 -4.56 -3.72 -18.98
CA THR A 18 -4.68 -4.91 -19.85
C THR A 18 -3.41 -5.21 -20.66
N ALA A 19 -2.53 -4.23 -20.88
CA ALA A 19 -1.25 -4.44 -21.57
C ALA A 19 -0.35 -5.56 -20.98
N PRO A 20 -0.26 -5.76 -19.65
CA PRO A 20 0.49 -6.89 -19.06
C PRO A 20 -0.08 -8.27 -19.40
N LEU A 21 -1.38 -8.39 -19.73
CA LEU A 21 -2.00 -9.66 -20.09
C LEU A 21 -1.65 -10.09 -21.52
N CYS A 22 -1.36 -9.14 -22.41
CA CYS A 22 -1.00 -9.40 -23.81
C CYS A 22 0.43 -9.96 -23.96
N PHE A 23 1.33 -9.67 -23.01
CA PHE A 23 2.71 -10.20 -22.99
C PHE A 23 2.88 -11.50 -22.20
N ALA A 24 1.79 -12.11 -21.71
CA ALA A 24 1.84 -13.31 -20.87
C ALA A 24 1.81 -14.65 -21.64
N GLU A 25 1.48 -14.65 -22.94
CA GLU A 25 1.36 -15.89 -23.73
C GLU A 25 2.73 -16.42 -24.24
N GLU A 26 3.72 -15.56 -24.45
CA GLU A 26 5.05 -15.93 -25.00
C GLU A 26 6.06 -16.36 -23.92
N ALA A 27 5.64 -17.17 -22.93
CA ALA A 27 6.55 -17.73 -21.92
C ALA A 27 6.34 -19.24 -21.67
N ALA A 28 5.63 -19.94 -22.57
CA ALA A 28 5.32 -21.36 -22.45
C ALA A 28 6.44 -22.32 -22.91
N ALA A 29 7.69 -21.87 -23.09
CA ALA A 29 8.78 -22.76 -23.53
C ALA A 29 10.13 -22.44 -22.88
N THR A 30 10.40 -23.02 -21.70
CA THR A 30 11.65 -23.76 -21.37
C THR A 30 11.69 -24.17 -19.89
N GLY A 31 12.00 -25.45 -19.65
CA GLY A 31 11.83 -26.14 -18.37
C GLY A 31 12.86 -25.84 -17.27
N ALA A 32 12.46 -26.23 -16.05
CA ALA A 32 13.28 -26.76 -14.95
C ALA A 32 14.45 -25.90 -14.39
N LYS A 33 14.08 -24.88 -13.59
CA LYS A 33 14.79 -24.15 -12.48
C LYS A 33 14.34 -22.68 -12.36
N SER A 34 13.41 -22.26 -13.21
CA SER A 34 12.94 -20.86 -13.32
C SER A 34 11.70 -20.51 -12.47
N SER A 35 10.92 -21.50 -12.01
CA SER A 35 9.65 -21.30 -11.29
C SER A 35 9.76 -20.49 -9.99
N ASN A 36 10.90 -20.59 -9.30
CA ASN A 36 11.12 -19.89 -8.03
C ASN A 36 11.42 -18.39 -8.21
N ILE A 37 12.12 -18.00 -9.28
CA ILE A 37 12.52 -16.60 -9.49
C ILE A 37 11.29 -15.73 -9.79
N PHE A 38 10.39 -16.23 -10.65
CA PHE A 38 9.15 -15.52 -10.97
C PHE A 38 8.27 -15.32 -9.72
N TYR A 39 8.16 -16.35 -8.87
CA TYR A 39 7.46 -16.25 -7.59
C TYR A 39 8.06 -15.16 -6.68
N TYR A 40 9.38 -15.18 -6.47
CA TYR A 40 10.05 -14.17 -5.64
C TYR A 40 9.94 -12.75 -6.23
N ALA A 41 9.96 -12.60 -7.55
CA ALA A 41 9.77 -11.32 -8.22
C ALA A 41 8.36 -10.76 -8.00
N LEU A 42 7.32 -11.60 -8.15
CA LEU A 42 5.94 -11.20 -7.88
C LEU A 42 5.71 -10.91 -6.39
N ALA A 43 6.29 -11.70 -5.49
CA ALA A 43 6.21 -11.48 -4.06
C ALA A 43 6.87 -10.14 -3.66
N ALA A 44 8.05 -9.83 -4.21
CA ALA A 44 8.74 -8.57 -3.97
C ALA A 44 7.93 -7.36 -4.47
N LEU A 45 7.34 -7.47 -5.67
CA LEU A 45 6.45 -6.44 -6.22
C LEU A 45 5.21 -6.24 -5.35
N GLY A 46 4.55 -7.33 -4.94
CA GLY A 46 3.40 -7.31 -4.05
C GLY A 46 3.72 -6.68 -2.69
N CYS A 47 4.88 -6.99 -2.11
CA CYS A 47 5.36 -6.38 -0.87
C CYS A 47 5.57 -4.87 -1.02
N GLY A 48 6.22 -4.45 -2.10
CA GLY A 48 6.44 -3.02 -2.38
C GLY A 48 5.13 -2.24 -2.53
N ILE A 49 4.17 -2.81 -3.27
CA ILE A 49 2.85 -2.20 -3.45
C ILE A 49 2.07 -2.14 -2.13
N ALA A 50 2.04 -3.24 -1.37
CA ALA A 50 1.34 -3.31 -0.09
C ALA A 50 1.87 -2.26 0.89
N MET A 51 3.20 -2.15 1.03
CA MET A 51 3.83 -1.14 1.89
C MET A 51 3.59 0.28 1.38
N GLY A 52 3.73 0.51 0.07
CA GLY A 52 3.51 1.81 -0.54
C GLY A 52 2.09 2.33 -0.32
N LEU A 53 1.08 1.47 -0.52
CA LEU A 53 -0.32 1.83 -0.30
C LEU A 53 -0.64 2.04 1.19
N ALA A 54 -0.11 1.21 2.07
CA ALA A 54 -0.30 1.36 3.51
C ALA A 54 0.33 2.66 4.04
N ALA A 55 1.58 2.96 3.64
CA ALA A 55 2.26 4.20 4.01
C ALA A 55 1.54 5.43 3.43
N PHE A 56 1.02 5.34 2.20
CA PHE A 56 0.26 6.44 1.59
C PHE A 56 -1.04 6.71 2.35
N GLY A 57 -1.83 5.68 2.64
CA GLY A 57 -3.10 5.83 3.36
C GLY A 57 -2.93 6.36 4.78
N THR A 58 -1.97 5.79 5.53
CA THR A 58 -1.68 6.23 6.91
C THR A 58 -1.04 7.62 6.94
N GLY A 59 -0.15 7.94 6.00
CA GLY A 59 0.47 9.27 5.88
C GLY A 59 -0.56 10.39 5.69
N ILE A 60 -1.59 10.18 4.85
CA ILE A 60 -2.68 11.14 4.68
C ILE A 60 -3.51 11.29 5.95
N GLY A 61 -3.88 10.18 6.59
CA GLY A 61 -4.65 10.19 7.83
C GLY A 61 -3.91 10.91 8.98
N MET A 62 -2.63 10.62 9.14
CA MET A 62 -1.80 11.27 10.15
C MET A 62 -1.61 12.75 9.85
N GLY A 63 -1.27 13.13 8.61
CA GLY A 63 -1.05 14.53 8.24
C GLY A 63 -2.27 15.42 8.46
N THR A 64 -3.46 14.93 8.08
CA THR A 64 -4.72 15.67 8.29
C THR A 64 -5.10 15.78 9.76
N GLY A 65 -4.93 14.71 10.54
CA GLY A 65 -5.14 14.73 11.99
C GLY A 65 -4.18 15.68 12.71
N LEU A 66 -2.89 15.66 12.35
CA LEU A 66 -1.87 16.52 12.92
C LEU A 66 -2.16 18.00 12.63
N GLY A 67 -2.51 18.33 11.39
CA GLY A 67 -2.87 19.70 11.00
C GLY A 67 -4.07 20.23 11.80
N SER A 68 -5.12 19.41 11.93
CA SER A 68 -6.32 19.76 12.71
C SER A 68 -6.01 19.94 14.20
N ALA A 69 -5.13 19.12 14.76
CA ALA A 69 -4.68 19.25 16.15
C ALA A 69 -3.88 20.54 16.37
N CYS A 70 -2.96 20.88 15.45
CA CYS A 70 -2.19 22.13 15.52
C CYS A 70 -3.11 23.37 15.48
N GLU A 71 -4.10 23.39 14.58
CA GLU A 71 -5.10 24.46 14.54
C GLU A 71 -5.93 24.51 15.84
N GLY A 72 -6.33 23.35 16.37
CA GLY A 72 -7.07 23.24 17.62
C GLY A 72 -6.28 23.82 18.80
N VAL A 73 -4.99 23.51 18.90
CA VAL A 73 -4.08 24.03 19.93
C VAL A 73 -3.88 25.53 19.76
N ALA A 74 -3.68 26.01 18.53
CA ALA A 74 -3.50 27.44 18.25
C ALA A 74 -4.74 28.26 18.64
N ARG A 75 -5.94 27.74 18.39
CA ARG A 75 -7.21 28.40 18.76
C ARG A 75 -7.53 28.28 20.26
N ASN A 76 -7.13 27.19 20.91
CA ASN A 76 -7.43 26.92 22.32
C ASN A 76 -6.21 26.39 23.09
N PRO A 77 -5.24 27.26 23.44
CA PRO A 77 -4.00 26.82 24.10
C PRO A 77 -4.24 26.13 25.46
N GLY A 78 -5.28 26.55 26.20
CA GLY A 78 -5.64 25.95 27.48
C GLY A 78 -6.15 24.49 27.39
N ALA A 79 -6.54 24.04 26.21
CA ALA A 79 -6.97 22.65 25.97
C ALA A 79 -5.87 21.77 25.34
N SER A 80 -4.66 22.30 25.16
CA SER A 80 -3.57 21.64 24.41
C SER A 80 -3.30 20.21 24.85
N GLY A 81 -3.18 19.96 26.17
CA GLY A 81 -2.93 18.62 26.70
C GLY A 81 -4.00 17.58 26.33
N LYS A 82 -5.28 17.98 26.33
CA LYS A 82 -6.37 17.08 25.92
C LYS A 82 -6.34 16.83 24.41
N ILE A 83 -6.08 17.86 23.61
CA ILE A 83 -5.97 17.73 22.14
C ILE A 83 -4.82 16.79 21.76
N THR A 84 -3.64 16.96 22.35
CA THR A 84 -2.49 16.09 22.11
C THR A 84 -2.75 14.65 22.56
N THR A 85 -3.45 14.43 23.68
CA THR A 85 -3.80 13.08 24.14
C THR A 85 -4.72 12.38 23.14
N THR A 86 -5.79 13.05 22.69
CA THR A 86 -6.70 12.51 21.67
C THR A 86 -5.98 12.27 20.35
N LEU A 87 -5.10 13.18 19.94
CA LEU A 87 -4.27 13.03 18.75
C LEU A 87 -3.40 11.78 18.83
N ILE A 88 -2.66 11.56 19.92
CA ILE A 88 -1.76 10.41 20.07
C ILE A 88 -2.56 9.09 20.00
N ILE A 89 -3.73 9.02 20.62
CA ILE A 89 -4.61 7.83 20.53
C ILE A 89 -5.04 7.61 19.08
N GLY A 90 -5.46 8.67 18.37
CA GLY A 90 -5.83 8.58 16.96
C GLY A 90 -4.67 8.14 16.07
N LEU A 91 -3.48 8.72 16.25
CA LEU A 91 -2.26 8.35 15.52
C LEU A 91 -1.88 6.89 15.77
N ALA A 92 -1.98 6.41 17.02
CA ALA A 92 -1.70 5.01 17.34
C ALA A 92 -2.66 4.04 16.62
N MET A 93 -3.94 4.40 16.49
CA MET A 93 -4.91 3.60 15.74
C MET A 93 -4.63 3.60 14.24
N ILE A 94 -4.26 4.76 13.66
CA ILE A 94 -3.88 4.87 12.25
C ILE A 94 -2.63 4.03 11.95
N GLU A 95 -1.62 4.10 12.83
CA GLU A 95 -0.37 3.36 12.65
C GLU A 95 -0.55 1.84 12.70
N SER A 96 -1.55 1.33 13.43
CA SER A 96 -1.82 -0.11 13.45
C SER A 96 -2.05 -0.70 12.05
N LEU A 97 -2.62 0.09 11.12
CA LEU A 97 -2.85 -0.32 9.73
C LEU A 97 -1.53 -0.46 8.96
N ALA A 98 -0.58 0.45 9.17
CA ALA A 98 0.76 0.36 8.57
C ALA A 98 1.53 -0.84 9.14
N ILE A 99 1.41 -1.09 10.45
CA ILE A 99 2.05 -2.24 11.09
C ILE A 99 1.46 -3.56 10.58
N TYR A 100 0.15 -3.66 10.33
CA TYR A 100 -0.42 -4.87 9.73
C TYR A 100 0.14 -5.15 8.34
N ALA A 101 0.27 -4.14 7.49
CA ALA A 101 0.91 -4.29 6.18
C ALA A 101 2.39 -4.71 6.33
N LEU A 102 3.12 -4.07 7.25
CA LEU A 102 4.51 -4.41 7.55
C LEU A 102 4.65 -5.86 7.98
N VAL A 103 3.80 -6.34 8.90
CA VAL A 103 3.82 -7.72 9.39
C VAL A 103 3.61 -8.71 8.25
N VAL A 104 2.64 -8.46 7.36
CA VAL A 104 2.40 -9.32 6.19
C VAL A 104 3.62 -9.36 5.27
N VAL A 105 4.23 -8.21 4.99
CA VAL A 105 5.45 -8.13 4.16
C VAL A 105 6.63 -8.87 4.81
N LEU A 106 6.83 -8.71 6.12
CA LEU A 106 7.87 -9.43 6.85
C LEU A 106 7.65 -10.95 6.81
N ILE A 107 6.41 -11.42 6.93
CA ILE A 107 6.08 -12.84 6.81
C ILE A 107 6.41 -13.36 5.41
N LEU A 108 6.05 -12.61 4.35
CA LEU A 108 6.33 -13.02 2.98
C LEU A 108 7.83 -13.10 2.67
N ILE A 109 8.63 -12.16 3.20
CA ILE A 109 10.07 -12.09 2.93
C ILE A 109 10.86 -13.10 3.79
N PHE A 110 10.58 -13.18 5.09
CA PHE A 110 11.43 -13.93 6.02
C PHE A 110 10.93 -15.32 6.37
N VAL A 111 9.62 -15.53 6.38
CA VAL A 111 9.04 -16.85 6.70
C VAL A 111 8.73 -17.62 5.43
N ASN A 112 8.31 -16.92 4.37
CA ASN A 112 7.89 -17.47 3.07
C ASN A 112 7.03 -18.75 3.22
N PRO A 113 5.73 -18.61 3.56
CA PRO A 113 4.85 -19.75 3.83
C PRO A 113 4.63 -20.67 2.62
N PHE A 114 4.95 -20.21 1.42
CA PHE A 114 4.78 -20.96 0.17
C PHE A 114 6.03 -21.76 -0.23
N GLY A 115 7.13 -21.68 0.53
CA GLY A 115 8.38 -22.37 0.21
C GLY A 115 8.26 -23.89 0.06
N LYS A 116 7.36 -24.53 0.82
CA LYS A 116 7.10 -25.98 0.71
C LYS A 116 6.15 -26.36 -0.44
N LEU A 117 5.42 -25.40 -0.99
CA LEU A 117 4.45 -25.62 -2.08
C LEU A 117 5.08 -25.46 -3.47
N LEU A 118 6.28 -24.88 -3.55
CA LEU A 118 7.00 -24.59 -4.79
C LEU A 118 8.21 -25.52 -5.04
N GLN A 119 8.47 -26.46 -4.12
CA GLN A 119 9.44 -27.55 -4.28
C GLN A 119 8.79 -28.76 -4.95
#